data_AF-A0A530LM74-F1
#
_entry.id   AF-A0A530LM74-F1
#
_cell.length_a   1.000
_cell.length_b   1.000
_cell.length_c   1.000
_cell.angle_alpha   90.00
_cell.angle_beta   90.00
_cell.angle_gamma   90.00
#
_symmetry.space_group_name_H-M   'P 1'
#
loop_
_entity.id
_entity.type
_entity.pdbx_description
1 polymer ?
#
loop_
_entity_poly.entity_id
_entity_poly.type
_entity_poly.pdbx_seq_one_letter_code
_entity_poly.pdbx_strand_id
1 'polypeptide(L)'
;MKPFRDKRRDSRPSAKGGAEQPRRRDAGLTAGSEPKLQDRSEPKAAPRLLSRRDGALPAEHLPLILEVGPNQDYALLDSGAGEKLEQYGPYRIVRPEGQAIWQKALPARDWERADAIFTGDTDEEGIGRWRFPKTPLGETWPMKHDGIDYLGRFTSFRHVGVFPEQASHWDHMAGLIAAAKRPVKVLNLFGYTGLASLVAARAGAEVTHVDASKKAIGWARE
;
A
#
# COMPACT_ATOMS: atom_id res chain seq x y z
N MET A 1 59.88 5.49 -24.82
CA MET A 1 60.68 5.79 -23.61
C MET A 1 59.88 5.42 -22.36
N LYS A 2 60.37 4.45 -21.58
CA LYS A 2 60.07 4.27 -20.13
C LYS A 2 60.94 5.28 -19.36
N PRO A 3 60.64 5.70 -18.11
CA PRO A 3 60.59 4.84 -16.89
C PRO A 3 59.57 5.34 -15.82
N PHE A 4 59.37 4.83 -14.59
CA PHE A 4 59.69 3.59 -13.86
C PHE A 4 58.64 3.47 -12.72
N ARG A 5 58.35 2.24 -12.30
CA ARG A 5 57.62 1.87 -11.06
C ARG A 5 58.56 1.97 -9.86
N ASP A 6 58.00 2.24 -8.68
CA ASP A 6 58.57 1.68 -7.44
C ASP A 6 57.58 0.77 -6.71
N LYS A 7 58.15 -0.21 -6.03
CA LYS A 7 57.61 -1.49 -5.56
C LYS A 7 57.94 -1.59 -4.07
N ARG A 8 57.13 -2.40 -3.35
CA ARG A 8 57.49 -3.13 -2.12
C ARG A 8 57.59 -2.27 -0.84
N ARG A 9 57.39 -2.79 0.38
CA ARG A 9 56.75 -3.98 1.01
C ARG A 9 57.33 -3.99 2.44
N ASP A 10 56.55 -4.51 3.40
CA ASP A 10 57.02 -5.22 4.60
C ASP A 10 57.81 -4.37 5.62
N SER A 11 57.75 -4.52 6.93
CA SER A 11 57.30 -5.58 7.82
C SER A 11 57.47 -5.04 9.25
N ARG A 12 56.65 -5.45 10.23
CA ARG A 12 57.03 -5.37 11.64
C ARG A 12 56.68 -6.66 12.39
N PRO A 13 57.54 -7.10 13.32
CA PRO A 13 57.54 -8.46 13.84
C PRO A 13 56.86 -8.59 15.22
N SER A 14 56.60 -9.85 15.59
CA SER A 14 56.13 -10.32 16.90
C SER A 14 57.28 -10.52 17.90
N ALA A 15 57.11 -10.19 19.20
CA ALA A 15 57.49 -11.03 20.36
C ALA A 15 57.25 -10.38 21.76
N LYS A 16 56.48 -11.11 22.59
CA LYS A 16 56.60 -11.50 24.04
C LYS A 16 57.00 -10.53 25.18
N GLY A 17 56.25 -10.68 26.29
CA GLY A 17 56.59 -10.38 27.71
C GLY A 17 55.68 -9.30 28.29
N GLY A 18 54.92 -9.43 29.39
CA GLY A 18 54.83 -10.37 30.50
C GLY A 18 54.80 -9.55 31.81
N ALA A 19 53.64 -9.40 32.48
CA ALA A 19 53.53 -9.04 33.91
C ALA A 19 52.08 -9.16 34.45
N GLU A 20 51.92 -10.08 35.40
CA GLU A 20 51.10 -10.11 36.63
C GLU A 20 49.57 -9.85 36.68
N GLN A 21 48.87 -10.85 37.24
CA GLN A 21 47.51 -10.82 37.80
C GLN A 21 47.46 -10.07 39.15
N PRO A 22 46.25 -9.67 39.59
CA PRO A 22 45.68 -10.46 40.68
C PRO A 22 44.21 -10.86 40.46
N ARG A 23 43.89 -12.04 40.99
CA ARG A 23 42.56 -12.66 41.00
C ARG A 23 41.59 -11.92 41.92
N ARG A 24 40.35 -11.72 41.46
CA ARG A 24 39.15 -11.76 42.32
C ARG A 24 38.02 -12.52 41.62
N ARG A 25 37.42 -13.45 42.36
CA ARG A 25 36.24 -14.25 42.00
C ARG A 25 35.00 -13.36 41.99
N ASP A 26 34.07 -13.57 41.06
CA ASP A 26 32.73 -14.03 41.45
C ASP A 26 31.77 -14.32 40.27
N ALA A 27 30.88 -15.26 40.58
CA ALA A 27 29.53 -15.47 40.05
C ALA A 27 29.36 -15.87 38.57
N GLY A 28 28.93 -17.12 38.40
CA GLY A 28 28.46 -17.66 37.13
C GLY A 28 27.20 -16.95 36.62
N LEU A 29 27.20 -16.73 35.31
CA LEU A 29 26.00 -16.56 34.51
C LEU A 29 26.11 -17.55 33.37
N THR A 30 25.25 -18.57 33.42
CA THR A 30 25.03 -19.55 32.36
C THR A 30 24.58 -18.80 31.11
N ALA A 31 25.41 -18.84 30.07
CA ALA A 31 25.01 -18.39 28.74
C ALA A 31 23.89 -19.32 28.25
N GLY A 32 22.65 -18.83 28.31
CA GLY A 32 21.51 -19.47 27.68
C GLY A 32 21.75 -19.55 26.18
N SER A 33 21.75 -20.76 25.63
CA SER A 33 21.84 -21.02 24.20
C SER A 33 20.64 -20.37 23.49
N GLU A 34 20.91 -19.43 22.59
CA GLU A 34 19.92 -18.94 21.63
C GLU A 34 19.35 -20.13 20.83
N PRO A 35 18.02 -20.23 20.66
CA PRO A 35 17.46 -21.28 19.84
C PRO A 35 17.83 -21.02 18.38
N LYS A 36 18.67 -21.91 17.82
CA LYS A 36 18.94 -21.97 16.38
C LYS A 36 17.62 -22.06 15.65
N LEU A 37 17.33 -21.05 14.83
CA LEU A 37 16.33 -21.12 13.76
C LEU A 37 16.66 -22.36 12.92
N GLN A 38 15.87 -23.42 13.10
CA GLN A 38 15.93 -24.57 12.21
C GLN A 38 15.49 -24.09 10.84
N ASP A 39 16.42 -24.16 9.90
CA ASP A 39 16.16 -23.98 8.48
C ASP A 39 15.18 -25.07 8.05
N ARG A 40 13.87 -24.75 8.10
CA ARG A 40 12.84 -25.57 7.48
C ARG A 40 13.00 -25.38 5.98
N SER A 41 13.88 -26.17 5.39
CA SER A 41 13.94 -26.33 3.94
C SER A 41 12.63 -27.00 3.49
N GLU A 42 11.59 -26.20 3.28
CA GLU A 42 10.38 -26.68 2.62
C GLU A 42 10.77 -27.19 1.23
N PRO A 43 10.30 -28.38 0.81
CA PRO A 43 10.60 -28.89 -0.52
C PRO A 43 10.09 -27.87 -1.55
N LYS A 44 11.01 -27.38 -2.38
CA LYS A 44 10.72 -26.46 -3.47
C LYS A 44 9.63 -27.08 -4.35
N ALA A 45 8.43 -26.52 -4.30
CA ALA A 45 7.28 -27.04 -5.02
C ALA A 45 7.64 -27.21 -6.51
N ALA A 46 7.33 -28.39 -7.07
CA ALA A 46 7.57 -28.66 -8.48
C ALA A 46 6.84 -27.60 -9.34
N PRO A 47 7.45 -27.13 -10.44
CA PRO A 47 6.84 -26.12 -11.30
C PRO A 47 5.48 -26.63 -11.81
N ARG A 48 4.42 -25.88 -11.52
CA ARG A 48 3.05 -26.22 -11.91
C ARG A 48 2.91 -25.99 -13.42
N LEU A 49 2.79 -27.05 -14.19
CA LEU A 49 2.49 -26.97 -15.62
C LEU A 49 1.08 -26.42 -15.82
N LEU A 50 0.97 -25.26 -16.48
CA LEU A 50 -0.31 -24.68 -16.88
C LEU A 50 -0.74 -25.35 -18.19
N SER A 51 -1.69 -26.27 -18.11
CA SER A 51 -2.36 -26.85 -19.28
C SER A 51 -3.74 -26.23 -19.49
N ARG A 52 -4.15 -26.10 -20.75
CA ARG A 52 -5.54 -25.77 -21.07
C ARG A 52 -6.41 -26.94 -20.62
N ARG A 53 -7.49 -26.64 -19.89
CA ARG A 53 -8.46 -27.65 -19.50
C ARG A 53 -9.37 -27.97 -20.69
N ASP A 54 -9.74 -29.23 -20.81
CA ASP A 54 -10.77 -29.67 -21.74
C ASP A 54 -12.17 -29.27 -21.24
N GLY A 55 -13.14 -29.17 -22.16
CA GLY A 55 -14.54 -28.86 -21.86
C GLY A 55 -15.05 -27.56 -22.51
N ALA A 56 -16.36 -27.31 -22.35
CA ALA A 56 -16.99 -26.08 -22.82
C ALA A 56 -16.53 -24.86 -22.00
N LEU A 57 -16.42 -23.71 -22.65
CA LEU A 57 -16.15 -22.46 -21.97
C LEU A 57 -17.37 -22.01 -21.16
N PRO A 58 -17.19 -21.29 -20.04
CA PRO A 58 -18.29 -20.64 -19.34
C PRO A 58 -19.04 -19.66 -20.24
N ALA A 59 -20.33 -19.45 -19.98
CA ALA A 59 -21.09 -18.38 -20.62
C ALA A 59 -20.51 -17.00 -20.28
N GLU A 60 -20.61 -16.06 -21.22
CA GLU A 60 -20.08 -14.71 -21.09
C GLU A 60 -21.18 -13.65 -21.19
N HIS A 61 -21.04 -12.58 -20.41
CA HIS A 61 -21.88 -11.38 -20.50
C HIS A 61 -20.95 -10.19 -20.71
N LEU A 62 -20.69 -9.84 -21.98
CA LEU A 62 -19.71 -8.83 -22.36
C LEU A 62 -20.28 -7.89 -23.45
N PRO A 63 -20.06 -6.57 -23.36
CA PRO A 63 -19.41 -5.85 -22.25
C PRO A 63 -20.34 -5.69 -21.04
N LEU A 64 -19.77 -5.76 -19.83
CA LEU A 64 -20.44 -5.35 -18.59
C LEU A 64 -19.77 -4.08 -18.08
N ILE A 65 -20.54 -3.00 -17.96
CA ILE A 65 -20.07 -1.73 -17.39
C ILE A 65 -20.62 -1.62 -15.98
N LEU A 66 -19.71 -1.51 -15.00
CA LEU A 66 -20.05 -1.23 -13.62
C LEU A 66 -19.81 0.25 -13.36
N GLU A 67 -20.81 0.92 -12.79
CA GLU A 67 -20.76 2.34 -12.44
C GLU A 67 -20.86 2.50 -10.92
N VAL A 68 -20.07 3.43 -10.38
CA VAL A 68 -20.14 3.83 -8.98
C VAL A 68 -20.62 5.27 -8.91
N GLY A 69 -21.80 5.46 -8.33
CA GLY A 69 -22.34 6.78 -8.05
C GLY A 69 -21.71 7.44 -6.82
N PRO A 70 -22.02 8.73 -6.58
CA PRO A 70 -21.61 9.41 -5.36
C PRO A 70 -22.23 8.75 -4.12
N ASN A 71 -21.51 8.80 -3.00
CA ASN A 71 -21.98 8.39 -1.69
C ASN A 71 -21.71 9.50 -0.66
N GLN A 72 -21.92 9.23 0.63
CA GLN A 72 -21.77 10.23 1.70
C GLN A 72 -20.35 10.81 1.79
N ASP A 73 -19.34 9.99 1.51
CA ASP A 73 -17.93 10.34 1.73
C ASP A 73 -17.12 10.42 0.44
N TYR A 74 -17.67 10.02 -0.71
CA TYR A 74 -17.00 10.17 -2.00
C TYR A 74 -17.93 10.64 -3.11
N ALA A 75 -17.46 11.59 -3.91
CA ALA A 75 -18.08 11.95 -5.18
C ALA A 75 -17.03 12.48 -6.18
N LEU A 76 -17.16 12.11 -7.45
CA LEU A 76 -16.55 12.87 -8.55
C LEU A 76 -17.43 14.10 -8.82
N LEU A 77 -16.94 15.30 -8.54
CA LEU A 77 -17.70 16.54 -8.68
C LEU A 77 -17.62 17.12 -10.09
N ASP A 78 -16.43 17.10 -10.69
CA ASP A 78 -16.17 17.58 -12.05
C ASP A 78 -14.88 16.95 -12.59
N SER A 79 -14.72 16.98 -13.90
CA SER A 79 -13.48 16.57 -14.57
C SER A 79 -13.32 17.29 -15.89
N GLY A 80 -12.08 17.40 -16.34
CA GLY A 80 -11.75 18.02 -17.61
C GLY A 80 -10.37 18.66 -17.60
N ALA A 81 -9.88 19.00 -18.78
CA ALA A 81 -8.56 19.56 -19.03
C ALA A 81 -7.43 18.74 -18.37
N GLY A 82 -7.57 17.41 -18.33
CA GLY A 82 -6.58 16.51 -17.76
C GLY A 82 -6.60 16.42 -16.23
N GLU A 83 -7.64 16.91 -15.57
CA GLU A 83 -7.79 16.92 -14.11
C GLU A 83 -9.18 16.42 -13.68
N LYS A 84 -9.28 16.06 -12.40
CA LYS A 84 -10.54 15.76 -11.72
C LYS A 84 -10.64 16.45 -10.37
N LEU A 85 -11.85 16.86 -10.04
CA LEU A 85 -12.24 17.44 -8.76
C LEU A 85 -13.12 16.44 -8.02
N GLU A 86 -12.66 15.98 -6.87
CA GLU A 86 -13.30 14.92 -6.10
C GLU A 86 -13.60 15.40 -4.67
N GLN A 87 -14.72 14.95 -4.11
CA GLN A 87 -15.02 15.06 -2.68
C GLN A 87 -14.55 13.78 -1.99
N TYR A 88 -13.74 13.90 -0.93
CA TYR A 88 -13.34 12.83 -0.03
C TYR A 88 -13.62 13.27 1.42
N GLY A 89 -14.76 12.84 1.96
CA GLY A 89 -15.23 13.22 3.29
C GLY A 89 -15.30 14.75 3.39
N PRO A 90 -14.54 15.39 4.30
CA PRO A 90 -14.55 16.84 4.44
C PRO A 90 -13.81 17.59 3.33
N TYR A 91 -12.98 16.93 2.52
CA TYR A 91 -12.04 17.61 1.63
C TYR A 91 -12.40 17.53 0.15
N ARG A 92 -12.23 18.67 -0.53
CA ARG A 92 -12.22 18.76 -1.99
C ARG A 92 -10.80 18.62 -2.50
N ILE A 93 -10.56 17.63 -3.35
CA ILE A 93 -9.23 17.25 -3.80
C ILE A 93 -9.17 17.34 -5.33
N VAL A 94 -8.15 18.05 -5.83
CA VAL A 94 -7.83 18.11 -7.27
C VAL A 94 -6.65 17.21 -7.57
N ARG A 95 -6.80 16.36 -8.60
CA ARG A 95 -5.77 15.41 -9.04
C ARG A 95 -5.69 15.35 -10.57
N PRO A 96 -4.53 14.97 -11.13
CA PRO A 96 -4.41 14.72 -12.56
C PRO A 96 -5.19 13.47 -12.99
N GLU A 97 -5.91 13.60 -14.09
CA GLU A 97 -6.66 12.54 -14.79
C GLU A 97 -6.48 12.72 -16.30
N GLY A 98 -5.43 12.11 -16.86
CA GLY A 98 -5.03 12.34 -18.25
C GLY A 98 -6.08 11.90 -19.30
N GLN A 99 -7.04 11.06 -18.92
CA GLN A 99 -8.13 10.64 -19.80
C GLN A 99 -9.31 11.62 -19.80
N ALA A 100 -9.39 12.55 -18.85
CA ALA A 100 -10.43 13.60 -18.80
C ALA A 100 -10.09 14.76 -19.75
N ILE A 101 -10.06 14.46 -21.06
CA ILE A 101 -9.64 15.38 -22.13
C ILE A 101 -10.69 16.42 -22.53
N TRP A 102 -11.91 16.31 -21.99
CA TRP A 102 -13.01 17.26 -22.21
C TRP A 102 -12.82 18.55 -21.40
N GLN A 103 -13.68 19.54 -21.63
CA GLN A 103 -13.68 20.77 -20.84
C GLN A 103 -14.33 20.55 -19.47
N LYS A 104 -13.82 21.26 -18.46
CA LYS A 104 -14.42 21.32 -17.11
C LYS A 104 -15.84 21.89 -17.22
N ALA A 105 -16.80 21.26 -16.56
CA ALA A 105 -18.19 21.71 -16.59
C ALA A 105 -18.49 22.73 -15.49
N LEU A 106 -17.81 22.64 -14.35
CA LEU A 106 -17.99 23.58 -13.25
C LEU A 106 -17.18 24.87 -13.47
N PRO A 107 -17.67 26.01 -12.98
CA PRO A 107 -16.92 27.27 -12.99
C PRO A 107 -15.59 27.20 -12.22
N ALA A 108 -14.61 28.02 -12.60
CA ALA A 108 -13.30 28.07 -11.96
C ALA A 108 -13.35 28.25 -10.43
N ARG A 109 -14.30 29.06 -9.93
CA ARG A 109 -14.53 29.27 -8.49
C ARG A 109 -14.77 27.98 -7.71
N ASP A 110 -15.33 26.93 -8.32
CA ASP A 110 -15.61 25.66 -7.64
C ASP A 110 -14.34 24.81 -7.51
N TRP A 111 -13.44 24.92 -8.50
CA TRP A 111 -12.10 24.32 -8.48
C TRP A 111 -11.15 25.06 -7.52
N GLU A 112 -11.22 26.38 -7.46
CA GLU A 112 -10.43 27.22 -6.54
C GLU A 112 -10.75 26.95 -5.06
N ARG A 113 -11.92 26.35 -4.78
CA ARG A 113 -12.32 25.92 -3.43
C ARG A 113 -11.70 24.59 -2.99
N ALA A 114 -10.82 23.99 -3.79
CA ALA A 114 -10.09 22.79 -3.39
C ALA A 114 -9.31 22.99 -2.09
N ASP A 115 -9.34 21.97 -1.23
CA ASP A 115 -8.59 21.92 0.02
C ASP A 115 -7.18 21.37 -0.20
N ALA A 116 -7.03 20.46 -1.18
CA ALA A 116 -5.76 19.87 -1.56
C ALA A 116 -5.64 19.71 -3.09
N ILE A 117 -4.46 20.00 -3.63
CA ILE A 117 -4.15 19.89 -5.05
C ILE A 117 -2.85 19.11 -5.20
N PHE A 118 -2.89 17.98 -5.92
CA PHE A 118 -1.66 17.25 -6.23
C PHE A 118 -0.94 17.90 -7.41
N THR A 119 0.22 18.51 -7.17
CA THR A 119 1.00 19.20 -8.22
C THR A 119 1.93 18.24 -8.96
N GLY A 120 2.34 17.16 -8.31
CA GLY A 120 3.28 16.19 -8.88
C GLY A 120 4.72 16.68 -9.00
N ASP A 121 5.05 17.84 -8.41
CA ASP A 121 6.41 18.37 -8.42
C ASP A 121 7.40 17.35 -7.86
N THR A 122 8.40 17.01 -8.66
CA THR A 122 9.33 15.92 -8.37
C THR A 122 10.41 16.30 -7.38
N ASP A 123 10.60 17.60 -7.15
CA ASP A 123 11.72 18.17 -6.40
C ASP A 123 11.53 18.09 -4.87
N GLU A 124 10.32 17.72 -4.42
CA GLU A 124 10.02 17.46 -3.02
C GLU A 124 9.58 16.01 -2.78
N GLU A 125 10.24 15.32 -1.84
CA GLU A 125 9.80 14.02 -1.33
C GLU A 125 8.90 14.22 -0.11
N GLY A 126 7.68 13.67 -0.14
CA GLY A 126 6.74 13.70 1.00
C GLY A 126 5.39 14.33 0.65
N ILE A 127 4.72 14.90 1.65
CA ILE A 127 3.47 15.67 1.47
C ILE A 127 3.71 16.92 0.61
N GLY A 128 4.96 17.36 0.39
CA GLY A 128 5.33 18.53 -0.42
C GLY A 128 4.81 18.54 -1.86
N ARG A 129 4.41 17.39 -2.40
CA ARG A 129 3.72 17.30 -3.71
C ARG A 129 2.24 17.68 -3.68
N TRP A 130 1.70 17.94 -2.49
CA TRP A 130 0.36 18.43 -2.25
C TRP A 130 0.43 19.89 -1.85
N ARG A 131 -0.28 20.72 -2.61
CA ARG A 131 -0.54 22.10 -2.24
C ARG A 131 -1.85 22.18 -1.46
N PHE A 132 -1.84 22.90 -0.34
CA PHE A 132 -3.02 23.17 0.48
C PHE A 132 -3.34 24.68 0.43
N PRO A 133 -4.24 25.14 -0.47
CA PRO A 133 -4.43 26.57 -0.72
C PRO A 133 -4.98 27.36 0.47
N LYS A 134 -5.72 26.70 1.38
CA LYS A 134 -6.39 27.35 2.51
C LYS A 134 -5.55 27.31 3.78
N THR A 135 -5.22 26.10 4.23
CA THR A 135 -4.49 25.84 5.47
C THR A 135 -3.77 24.50 5.37
N PRO A 136 -2.60 24.31 6.02
CA PRO A 136 -1.94 23.00 6.06
C PRO A 136 -2.88 21.92 6.62
N LEU A 137 -2.99 20.80 5.92
CA LEU A 137 -3.75 19.64 6.36
C LEU A 137 -2.83 18.58 6.96
N GLY A 138 -3.36 17.79 7.89
CA GLY A 138 -2.68 16.61 8.42
C GLY A 138 -2.51 15.51 7.37
N GLU A 139 -1.71 14.49 7.67
CA GLU A 139 -1.44 13.38 6.74
C GLU A 139 -2.71 12.58 6.42
N THR A 140 -3.58 12.37 7.40
CA THR A 140 -4.78 11.53 7.28
C THR A 140 -6.06 12.26 7.68
N TRP A 141 -7.19 11.75 7.20
CA TRP A 141 -8.51 12.18 7.62
C TRP A 141 -9.50 11.01 7.67
N PRO A 142 -10.51 11.06 8.54
CA PRO A 142 -11.50 10.00 8.65
C PRO A 142 -12.40 9.94 7.42
N MET A 143 -12.71 8.72 7.01
CA MET A 143 -13.60 8.37 5.92
C MET A 143 -14.43 7.16 6.33
N LYS A 144 -15.56 6.95 5.64
CA LYS A 144 -16.48 5.85 5.87
C LYS A 144 -16.95 5.25 4.55
N HIS A 145 -17.00 3.92 4.51
CA HIS A 145 -17.64 3.18 3.42
C HIS A 145 -18.57 2.13 4.03
N ASP A 146 -19.87 2.33 3.84
CA ASP A 146 -20.91 1.44 4.38
C ASP A 146 -20.69 1.11 5.88
N GLY A 147 -20.41 2.12 6.71
CA GLY A 147 -20.18 1.92 8.14
C GLY A 147 -18.80 1.38 8.53
N ILE A 148 -17.92 1.06 7.58
CA ILE A 148 -16.50 0.78 7.84
C ILE A 148 -15.75 2.10 7.88
N ASP A 149 -15.16 2.43 9.03
CA ASP A 149 -14.23 3.55 9.15
C ASP A 149 -12.89 3.18 8.50
N TYR A 150 -12.32 4.11 7.73
CA TYR A 150 -10.98 4.03 7.18
C TYR A 150 -10.37 5.44 7.07
N LEU A 151 -9.09 5.51 6.70
CA LEU A 151 -8.39 6.79 6.57
C LEU A 151 -8.14 7.14 5.11
N GLY A 152 -8.59 8.33 4.71
CA GLY A 152 -7.98 9.01 3.58
C GLY A 152 -6.58 9.46 3.98
N ARG A 153 -5.63 9.45 3.03
CA ARG A 153 -4.22 9.76 3.30
C ARG A 153 -3.55 10.53 2.17
N PHE A 154 -2.97 11.68 2.49
CA PHE A 154 -2.04 12.36 1.60
C PHE A 154 -0.69 11.65 1.65
N THR A 155 -0.22 11.19 0.48
CA THR A 155 1.06 10.50 0.34
C THR A 155 1.95 11.24 -0.65
N SER A 156 3.20 10.83 -0.81
CA SER A 156 4.07 11.36 -1.87
C SER A 156 3.60 11.02 -3.29
N PHE A 157 2.53 10.23 -3.44
CA PHE A 157 1.89 9.90 -4.71
C PHE A 157 0.47 10.46 -4.78
N ARG A 158 -0.09 10.47 -6.00
CA ARG A 158 -1.45 10.96 -6.27
C ARG A 158 -2.59 10.15 -5.61
N HIS A 159 -2.31 8.98 -5.04
CA HIS A 159 -3.35 8.16 -4.42
C HIS A 159 -3.67 8.67 -3.01
N VAL A 160 -4.94 8.59 -2.63
CA VAL A 160 -5.45 9.11 -1.36
C VAL A 160 -5.81 8.03 -0.34
N GLY A 161 -5.27 6.81 -0.50
CA GLY A 161 -5.50 5.70 0.42
C GLY A 161 -6.72 4.84 0.10
N VAL A 162 -7.49 5.16 -0.95
CA VAL A 162 -8.65 4.37 -1.38
C VAL A 162 -8.90 4.54 -2.88
N PHE A 163 -9.53 3.53 -3.49
CA PHE A 163 -10.07 3.54 -4.86
C PHE A 163 -11.59 3.35 -4.79
N PRO A 164 -12.38 4.42 -4.62
CA PRO A 164 -13.82 4.32 -4.41
C PRO A 164 -14.58 3.66 -5.56
N GLU A 165 -14.04 3.68 -6.77
CA GLU A 165 -14.58 3.01 -7.95
C GLU A 165 -14.66 1.47 -7.79
N GLN A 166 -13.95 0.91 -6.82
CA GLN A 166 -14.01 -0.52 -6.49
C GLN A 166 -15.27 -0.90 -5.67
N ALA A 167 -16.09 0.07 -5.25
CA ALA A 167 -17.28 -0.16 -4.43
C ALA A 167 -18.24 -1.20 -5.01
N SER A 168 -18.47 -1.19 -6.33
CA SER A 168 -19.34 -2.19 -6.98
C SER A 168 -18.84 -3.63 -6.79
N HIS A 169 -17.51 -3.83 -6.75
CA HIS A 169 -16.92 -5.14 -6.48
C HIS A 169 -17.05 -5.52 -5.00
N TRP A 170 -16.91 -4.55 -4.09
CA TRP A 170 -17.06 -4.76 -2.65
C TRP A 170 -18.50 -5.16 -2.30
N ASP A 171 -19.48 -4.46 -2.83
CA ASP A 171 -20.90 -4.74 -2.63
C ASP A 171 -21.26 -6.14 -3.14
N HIS A 172 -20.78 -6.49 -4.35
CA HIS A 172 -20.99 -7.81 -4.92
C HIS A 172 -20.37 -8.92 -4.05
N MET A 173 -19.10 -8.75 -3.65
CA MET A 173 -18.40 -9.68 -2.79
C MET A 173 -19.09 -9.85 -1.44
N ALA A 174 -19.50 -8.75 -0.79
CA ALA A 174 -20.20 -8.78 0.50
C ALA A 174 -21.53 -9.54 0.39
N GLY A 175 -22.30 -9.29 -0.67
CA GLY A 175 -23.55 -10.00 -0.95
C GLY A 175 -23.35 -11.51 -1.12
N LEU A 176 -22.31 -11.92 -1.86
CA LEU A 176 -21.97 -13.34 -2.03
C LEU A 176 -21.57 -14.01 -0.72
N ILE A 177 -20.78 -13.33 0.12
CA ILE A 177 -20.35 -13.86 1.42
C ILE A 177 -21.56 -14.03 2.34
N ALA A 178 -22.41 -13.01 2.47
CA ALA A 178 -23.61 -13.05 3.30
C ALA A 178 -24.59 -14.15 2.85
N ALA A 179 -24.77 -14.30 1.53
CA ALA A 179 -25.66 -15.31 0.96
C ALA A 179 -25.14 -16.75 1.09
N ALA A 180 -23.84 -16.96 1.26
CA ALA A 180 -23.23 -18.29 1.25
C ALA A 180 -23.70 -19.19 2.41
N LYS A 181 -24.13 -18.61 3.54
CA LYS A 181 -24.61 -19.34 4.75
C LYS A 181 -23.65 -20.45 5.22
N ARG A 182 -22.35 -20.29 4.97
CA ARG A 182 -21.25 -21.17 5.38
C ARG A 182 -19.98 -20.33 5.56
N PRO A 183 -18.95 -20.83 6.27
CA PRO A 183 -17.66 -20.16 6.32
C PRO A 183 -17.10 -19.93 4.91
N VAL A 184 -16.74 -18.68 4.62
CA VAL A 184 -16.11 -18.27 3.36
C VAL A 184 -14.68 -17.86 3.65
N LYS A 185 -13.73 -18.38 2.88
CA LYS A 185 -12.33 -17.96 2.91
C LYS A 185 -12.06 -17.04 1.74
N VAL A 186 -11.61 -15.82 2.03
CA VAL A 186 -11.29 -14.79 1.02
C VAL A 186 -9.79 -14.57 1.01
N LEU A 187 -9.20 -14.65 -0.19
CA LEU A 187 -7.81 -14.27 -0.44
C LEU A 187 -7.81 -12.94 -1.21
N ASN A 188 -7.31 -11.88 -0.58
CA ASN A 188 -7.15 -10.57 -1.21
C ASN A 188 -5.68 -10.35 -1.55
N LEU A 189 -5.34 -10.42 -2.85
CA LEU A 189 -3.98 -10.19 -3.36
C LEU A 189 -3.83 -8.75 -3.81
N PHE A 190 -2.66 -8.15 -3.55
CA PHE A 190 -2.40 -6.72 -3.79
C PHE A 190 -3.41 -5.85 -3.02
N GLY A 191 -3.63 -6.23 -1.76
CA GLY A 191 -4.75 -5.73 -0.96
C GLY A 191 -4.64 -4.25 -0.56
N TYR A 192 -3.49 -3.60 -0.75
CA TYR A 192 -3.27 -2.19 -0.49
C TYR A 192 -3.70 -1.77 0.93
N THR A 193 -4.54 -0.75 1.08
CA THR A 193 -5.07 -0.26 2.37
C THR A 193 -6.17 -1.15 2.94
N GLY A 194 -6.50 -2.27 2.31
CA GLY A 194 -7.27 -3.33 2.92
C GLY A 194 -8.78 -3.13 2.96
N LEU A 195 -9.35 -2.10 2.33
CA LEU A 195 -10.80 -1.84 2.42
C LEU A 195 -11.65 -3.03 1.93
N ALA A 196 -11.25 -3.71 0.84
CA ALA A 196 -11.89 -4.95 0.40
C ALA A 196 -11.80 -6.08 1.45
N SER A 197 -10.66 -6.18 2.15
CA SER A 197 -10.48 -7.14 3.24
C SER A 197 -11.40 -6.84 4.42
N LEU A 198 -11.56 -5.57 4.79
CA LEU A 198 -12.48 -5.14 5.85
C LEU A 198 -13.94 -5.40 5.46
N VAL A 199 -14.33 -5.13 4.21
CA VAL A 199 -15.65 -5.46 3.69
C VAL A 199 -15.92 -6.95 3.78
N ALA A 200 -15.00 -7.79 3.31
CA ALA A 200 -15.14 -9.24 3.38
C ALA A 200 -15.24 -9.76 4.83
N ALA A 201 -14.39 -9.25 5.72
CA ALA A 201 -14.38 -9.63 7.13
C ALA A 201 -15.70 -9.23 7.82
N ARG A 202 -16.20 -8.01 7.57
CA ARG A 202 -17.49 -7.54 8.10
C ARG A 202 -18.67 -8.37 7.59
N ALA A 203 -18.59 -8.86 6.35
CA ALA A 203 -19.60 -9.76 5.79
C ALA A 203 -19.54 -11.19 6.39
N GLY A 204 -18.52 -11.51 7.19
CA GLY A 204 -18.38 -12.80 7.90
C GLY A 204 -17.35 -13.76 7.30
N ALA A 205 -16.46 -13.30 6.41
CA ALA A 205 -15.41 -14.15 5.84
C ALA A 205 -14.16 -14.25 6.73
N GLU A 206 -13.47 -15.39 6.62
CA GLU A 206 -12.07 -15.55 7.04
C GLU A 206 -11.17 -14.96 5.94
N VAL A 207 -10.44 -13.89 6.25
CA VAL A 207 -9.70 -13.13 5.23
C VAL A 207 -8.19 -13.32 5.37
N THR A 208 -7.55 -13.71 4.27
CA THR A 208 -6.10 -13.61 4.09
C THR A 208 -5.80 -12.39 3.22
N HIS A 209 -5.18 -11.37 3.80
CA HIS A 209 -4.76 -10.15 3.12
C HIS A 209 -3.28 -10.22 2.77
N VAL A 210 -2.93 -9.98 1.50
CA VAL A 210 -1.57 -10.07 1.00
C VAL A 210 -1.20 -8.79 0.25
N ASP A 211 -0.16 -8.12 0.73
CA ASP A 211 0.51 -7.02 0.04
C ASP A 211 2.03 -7.14 0.27
N ALA A 212 2.83 -6.79 -0.74
CA ALA A 212 4.29 -6.84 -0.64
C ALA A 212 4.86 -5.65 0.16
N SER A 213 4.12 -4.54 0.24
CA SER A 213 4.53 -3.34 0.93
C SER A 213 4.21 -3.43 2.42
N LYS A 214 5.25 -3.53 3.26
CA LYS A 214 5.10 -3.44 4.72
C LYS A 214 4.38 -2.15 5.15
N LYS A 215 4.56 -1.06 4.41
CA LYS A 215 3.87 0.22 4.64
C LYS A 215 2.37 0.10 4.38
N ALA A 216 1.97 -0.51 3.26
CA ALA A 216 0.56 -0.72 2.94
C ALA A 216 -0.12 -1.67 3.95
N ILE A 217 0.58 -2.74 4.36
CA ILE A 217 0.12 -3.61 5.45
C ILE A 217 -0.07 -2.83 6.76
N GLY A 218 0.81 -1.88 7.07
CA GLY A 218 0.67 -0.97 8.20
C GLY A 218 -0.62 -0.16 8.11
N TRP A 219 -0.83 0.50 6.97
CA TRP A 219 -2.04 1.28 6.71
C TRP A 219 -3.34 0.47 6.75
N ALA A 220 -3.31 -0.80 6.33
CA ALA A 220 -4.47 -1.68 6.40
C ALA A 220 -4.81 -2.14 7.83
N ARG A 221 -3.88 -1.98 8.77
CA ARG A 221 -4.07 -2.33 10.20
C ARG A 221 -4.50 -1.13 11.05
N GLU A 222 -4.23 0.08 10.58
CA GLU A 222 -4.70 1.33 11.19
C GLU A 222 -6.21 1.48 11.03
#